data_AF-A0A349W9N6-F1
#
_entry.id   AF-A0A349W9N6-F1
#
_cell.length_a   1.000
_cell.length_b   1.000
_cell.length_c   1.000
_cell.angle_alpha   90.00
_cell.angle_beta   90.00
_cell.angle_gamma   90.00
#
_symmetry.space_group_name_H-M   'P 1'
#
loop_
_entity.id
_entity.type
_entity.pdbx_description
1 polymer ?
#
loop_
_entity_poly.entity_id
_entity_poly.type
_entity_poly.pdbx_seq_one_letter_code
_entity_poly.pdbx_strand_id
1 'polypeptide(L)'
;MPLIYLILLPFIGSLLAGFLPANARNSESTVAGLIALFCTVQAALCFPDIADGGVLRQEIEWLPALGMNLVIRMDGFAWMFCMLVLGIGSLVVLYARYYMSPSDPVPRFFSFFLAFMGAMMGVVLSGNIL
;
A
#
# COMPACT_ATOMS: atom_id res chain seq x y z
N MET A 1 -13.73 4.02 -4.89
CA MET A 1 -13.31 2.77 -4.21
C MET A 1 -12.92 3.08 -2.77
N PRO A 2 -13.15 2.18 -1.81
CA PRO A 2 -12.76 2.40 -0.42
C PRO A 2 -11.25 2.71 -0.27
N LEU A 3 -10.91 3.74 0.50
CA LEU A 3 -9.52 4.15 0.76
C LEU A 3 -8.74 3.07 1.52
N ILE A 4 -9.44 2.28 2.35
CA ILE A 4 -8.84 1.20 3.13
C ILE A 4 -8.10 0.16 2.28
N TYR A 5 -8.45 -0.01 0.99
CA TYR A 5 -7.74 -0.94 0.11
C TYR A 5 -6.29 -0.55 -0.16
N LEU A 6 -5.98 0.76 -0.15
CA LEU A 6 -4.59 1.23 -0.29
C LEU A 6 -3.72 0.79 0.90
N ILE A 7 -4.34 0.50 2.05
CA ILE A 7 -3.66 0.05 3.26
C ILE A 7 -3.64 -1.48 3.31
N LEU A 8 -4.80 -2.14 3.13
CA LEU A 8 -4.94 -3.57 3.34
C LEU A 8 -4.29 -4.43 2.26
N LEU A 9 -4.34 -4.03 0.98
CA LEU A 9 -3.80 -4.85 -0.11
C LEU A 9 -2.29 -5.11 0.03
N PRO A 10 -1.44 -4.11 0.35
CA PRO A 10 -0.04 -4.38 0.66
C PRO A 10 0.16 -5.33 1.86
N PHE A 11 -0.63 -5.21 2.93
CA PHE A 11 -0.53 -6.16 4.06
C PHE A 11 -0.95 -7.58 3.69
N ILE A 12 -2.01 -7.75 2.88
CA ILE A 12 -2.42 -9.06 2.38
C ILE A 12 -1.32 -9.64 1.49
N GLY A 13 -0.75 -8.85 0.58
CA GLY A 13 0.38 -9.26 -0.25
C GLY A 13 1.60 -9.64 0.57
N SER A 14 1.89 -8.91 1.65
CA SER A 14 2.97 -9.20 2.58
C SER A 14 2.81 -10.57 3.26
N LEU A 15 1.60 -10.88 3.73
CA LEU A 15 1.28 -12.17 4.34
C LEU A 15 1.42 -13.29 3.31
N LEU A 16 0.84 -13.13 2.12
CA LEU A 16 0.95 -14.10 1.03
C LEU A 16 2.42 -14.39 0.69
N ALA A 17 3.25 -13.34 0.59
CA ALA A 17 4.67 -13.46 0.32
C ALA A 17 5.46 -14.13 1.45
N GLY A 18 4.99 -14.02 2.69
CA GLY A 18 5.60 -14.68 3.84
C GLY A 18 5.39 -16.20 3.87
N PHE A 19 4.34 -16.71 3.23
CA PHE A 19 4.01 -18.14 3.20
C PHE A 19 4.52 -18.91 1.98
N LEU A 20 5.07 -18.19 1.00
CA LEU A 20 5.56 -18.78 -0.25
C LEU A 20 6.99 -19.33 -0.09
N PRO A 21 7.32 -20.42 -0.81
CA PRO A 21 8.63 -21.06 -0.69
C PRO A 21 9.73 -20.15 -1.23
N ALA A 22 10.94 -20.27 -0.68
CA ALA A 22 12.10 -19.43 -1.02
C ALA A 22 12.40 -19.34 -2.53
N ASN A 23 12.02 -20.36 -3.31
CA ASN A 23 12.25 -20.42 -4.75
C ASN A 23 11.15 -19.75 -5.61
N ALA A 24 10.12 -19.14 -5.01
CA ALA A 24 8.96 -18.57 -5.70
C ALA A 24 9.19 -17.15 -6.31
N ARG A 25 10.43 -16.79 -6.65
CA ARG A 25 10.83 -15.43 -7.06
C ARG A 25 9.90 -14.76 -8.07
N ASN A 26 9.57 -15.46 -9.16
CA ASN A 26 8.78 -14.86 -10.24
C ASN A 26 7.35 -14.58 -9.79
N SER A 27 6.68 -15.57 -9.19
CA SER A 27 5.32 -15.43 -8.68
C SER A 27 5.21 -14.28 -7.69
N GLU A 28 6.18 -14.15 -6.78
CA GLU A 28 6.20 -13.11 -5.77
C GLU A 28 6.37 -11.71 -6.34
N SER A 29 7.37 -11.55 -7.22
CA SER A 29 7.60 -10.26 -7.86
C SER A 29 6.38 -9.81 -8.68
N THR A 30 5.65 -10.76 -9.28
CA THR A 30 4.42 -10.47 -10.01
C THR A 30 3.29 -10.08 -9.06
N VAL A 31 3.06 -10.81 -7.97
CA VAL A 31 2.03 -10.48 -6.98
C VAL A 31 2.30 -9.12 -6.35
N ALA A 32 3.51 -8.89 -5.86
CA ALA A 32 3.92 -7.60 -5.29
C ALA A 32 3.76 -6.46 -6.30
N GLY A 33 4.13 -6.70 -7.56
CA GLY A 33 4.05 -5.70 -8.63
C GLY A 33 2.61 -5.36 -8.99
N LEU A 34 1.73 -6.37 -9.06
CA LEU A 34 0.31 -6.18 -9.33
C LEU A 34 -0.37 -5.39 -8.20
N ILE A 35 -0.05 -5.70 -6.93
CA ILE A 35 -0.58 -4.97 -5.78
C ILE A 35 -0.11 -3.51 -5.79
N ALA A 36 1.20 -3.27 -5.96
CA ALA A 36 1.75 -1.92 -6.00
C ALA A 36 1.16 -1.10 -7.15
N LEU A 37 1.06 -1.69 -8.35
CA LEU A 37 0.49 -1.03 -9.52
C LEU A 37 -1.01 -0.75 -9.33
N PHE A 38 -1.77 -1.72 -8.81
CA PHE A 38 -3.19 -1.54 -8.54
C PHE A 38 -3.43 -0.41 -7.55
N CYS A 39 -2.70 -0.37 -6.43
CA CYS A 39 -2.81 0.72 -5.47
C CYS A 39 -2.42 2.08 -6.08
N THR A 40 -1.37 2.11 -6.90
CA THR A 40 -0.95 3.34 -7.62
C THR A 40 -2.04 3.84 -8.55
N VAL A 41 -2.63 2.96 -9.36
CA VAL A 41 -3.73 3.31 -10.26
C VAL A 41 -4.95 3.76 -9.46
N GLN A 42 -5.30 3.06 -8.38
CA GLN A 42 -6.41 3.47 -7.52
C GLN A 42 -6.19 4.87 -6.95
N ALA A 43 -4.99 5.18 -6.44
CA ALA A 43 -4.66 6.52 -5.92
C ALA A 43 -4.72 7.58 -7.04
N ALA A 44 -4.20 7.27 -8.24
CA ALA A 44 -4.27 8.17 -9.39
C ALA A 44 -5.72 8.47 -9.81
N LEU A 45 -6.61 7.47 -9.75
CA LEU A 45 -8.03 7.62 -10.07
C LEU A 45 -8.78 8.47 -9.04
N CYS A 46 -8.23 8.70 -7.83
CA CYS A 46 -8.79 9.65 -6.86
C CYS A 46 -8.46 11.11 -7.20
N PHE A 47 -7.60 11.39 -8.19
CA PHE A 47 -7.18 12.76 -8.52
C PHE A 47 -8.35 13.73 -8.82
N PRO A 48 -9.38 13.36 -9.60
CA PRO A 48 -10.48 14.29 -9.89
C PRO A 48 -11.22 14.76 -8.64
N ASP A 49 -11.43 13.87 -7.65
CA ASP A 49 -12.09 14.22 -6.39
C ASP A 49 -11.24 15.16 -5.52
N ILE A 50 -9.93 15.15 -5.72
CA ILE A 50 -8.95 15.92 -4.93
C ILE A 50 -8.56 17.23 -5.62
N ALA A 51 -8.61 17.28 -6.96
CA ALA A 51 -8.16 18.42 -7.76
C ALA A 51 -8.89 19.73 -7.45
N ASP A 52 -10.19 19.65 -7.13
CA ASP A 52 -11.01 20.82 -6.76
C ASP A 52 -11.01 21.12 -5.25
N GLY A 53 -10.01 20.60 -4.51
CA GLY A 53 -9.88 20.78 -3.06
C GLY A 53 -10.75 19.84 -2.23
N GLY A 54 -11.32 18.80 -2.85
CA GLY A 54 -12.08 17.79 -2.13
C GLY A 54 -11.22 16.96 -1.17
N VAL A 55 -11.88 16.36 -0.19
CA VAL A 55 -11.26 15.50 0.81
C VAL A 55 -12.05 14.21 0.88
N LEU A 56 -11.40 13.10 0.50
CA LEU A 56 -11.99 11.78 0.65
C LEU A 56 -11.83 11.33 2.10
N ARG A 57 -12.93 10.92 2.73
CA ARG A 57 -12.94 10.46 4.12
C ARG A 57 -13.70 9.14 4.22
N GLN A 58 -13.11 8.18 4.90
CA GLN A 58 -13.72 6.91 5.27
C GLN A 58 -13.51 6.71 6.77
N GLU A 59 -14.56 6.33 7.48
CA GLU A 59 -14.53 6.11 8.92
C GLU A 59 -15.00 4.69 9.23
N ILE A 60 -14.25 4.00 10.10
CA ILE A 60 -14.56 2.64 10.55
C ILE A 60 -14.56 2.67 12.07
N GLU A 61 -15.69 2.30 12.67
CA GLU A 61 -15.81 2.18 14.13
C GLU A 61 -14.89 1.05 14.63
N TRP A 62 -14.03 1.37 15.60
CA TRP A 62 -13.09 0.40 16.16
C TRP A 62 -13.33 0.15 17.64
N LEU A 63 -13.21 1.20 18.46
CA LEU A 63 -13.46 1.19 19.90
C LEU A 63 -14.36 2.38 20.25
N PRO A 64 -15.65 2.35 19.86
CA PRO A 64 -16.57 3.48 20.03
C PRO A 64 -16.79 3.83 21.50
N ALA A 65 -16.71 2.87 22.42
CA ALA A 65 -16.79 3.10 23.86
C ALA A 65 -15.63 3.99 24.39
N LEU A 66 -14.50 4.03 23.69
CA LEU A 66 -13.35 4.89 24.00
C LEU A 66 -13.27 6.12 23.07
N GLY A 67 -14.28 6.32 22.21
CA GLY A 67 -14.26 7.38 21.19
C GLY A 67 -13.20 7.19 20.11
N MET A 68 -12.68 5.96 19.92
CA MET A 68 -11.61 5.66 18.96
C MET A 68 -12.18 5.05 17.68
N ASN A 69 -12.09 5.80 16.58
CA ASN A 69 -12.44 5.35 15.24
C ASN A 69 -11.21 5.38 14.33
N LEU A 70 -11.15 4.44 13.40
CA LEU A 70 -10.18 4.45 12.31
C LEU A 70 -10.68 5.42 11.25
N VAL A 71 -10.11 6.62 11.26
CA VAL A 71 -10.40 7.66 10.26
C VAL A 71 -9.33 7.60 9.19
N ILE A 72 -9.74 7.34 7.95
CA ILE A 72 -8.88 7.33 6.77
C ILE A 72 -9.24 8.55 5.95
N ARG A 73 -8.29 9.47 5.79
CA ARG A 73 -8.52 10.78 5.18
C ARG A 73 -7.46 11.04 4.11
N MET A 74 -7.91 11.41 2.93
CA MET A 74 -7.06 11.81 1.81
C MET A 74 -7.45 13.22 1.36
N ASP A 75 -6.57 14.19 1.63
CA ASP A 75 -6.60 15.52 1.01
C ASP A 75 -5.50 15.63 -0.07
N GLY A 76 -5.32 16.80 -0.68
CA GLY A 76 -4.31 17.02 -1.72
C GLY A 76 -2.88 16.67 -1.29
N PHE A 77 -2.54 16.93 -0.03
CA PHE A 77 -1.21 16.64 0.51
C PHE A 77 -1.02 15.13 0.72
N ALA A 78 -1.98 14.48 1.37
CA ALA A 78 -1.95 13.03 1.55
C ALA A 78 -1.95 12.30 0.19
N TRP A 79 -2.74 12.75 -0.79
CA TRP A 79 -2.77 12.19 -2.13
C TRP A 79 -1.40 12.25 -2.83
N MET A 80 -0.69 13.39 -2.73
CA MET A 80 0.65 13.53 -3.29
C MET A 80 1.63 12.51 -2.68
N PHE A 81 1.59 12.33 -1.36
CA PHE A 81 2.41 11.32 -0.67
C PHE A 81 2.00 9.89 -1.04
N CYS A 82 0.71 9.61 -1.22
CA CYS A 82 0.23 8.32 -1.71
C CYS A 82 0.82 8.01 -3.08
N MET A 83 0.77 8.96 -4.02
CA MET A 83 1.34 8.80 -5.36
C MET A 83 2.86 8.60 -5.32
N LEU A 84 3.57 9.29 -4.43
CA LEU A 84 5.00 9.13 -4.25
C LEU A 84 5.33 7.74 -3.71
N VAL A 85 4.71 7.32 -2.61
CA VAL A 85 4.99 6.03 -1.97
C VAL A 85 4.61 4.86 -2.89
N LEU A 86 3.42 4.90 -3.50
CA LEU A 86 2.92 3.81 -4.34
C LEU A 86 3.60 3.79 -5.71
N GLY A 87 3.80 4.97 -6.33
CA GLY A 87 4.45 5.09 -7.62
C GLY A 87 5.92 4.67 -7.57
N ILE A 88 6.68 5.21 -6.62
CA ILE A 88 8.07 4.75 -6.40
C ILE A 88 8.08 3.30 -5.95
N GLY A 89 7.17 2.88 -5.09
CA GLY A 89 7.06 1.49 -4.65
C GLY A 89 6.88 0.51 -5.81
N SER A 90 6.02 0.85 -6.77
CA SER A 90 5.81 0.05 -7.98
C SER A 90 7.07 -0.07 -8.85
N LEU A 91 7.81 1.04 -9.01
CA LEU A 91 9.08 1.04 -9.74
C LEU A 91 10.15 0.23 -9.00
N VAL A 92 10.20 0.30 -7.67
CA VAL A 92 11.12 -0.49 -6.85
C VAL A 92 10.81 -1.98 -6.99
N VAL A 93 9.54 -2.40 -7.02
CA VAL A 93 9.20 -3.82 -7.25
C VAL A 93 9.64 -4.28 -8.63
N LEU A 94 9.37 -3.48 -9.66
CA LEU A 94 9.80 -3.77 -11.03
C LEU A 94 11.32 -3.93 -11.10
N TYR A 95 12.06 -3.02 -10.45
CA TYR A 95 13.51 -3.06 -10.38
C TYR A 95 14.03 -4.30 -9.62
N ALA A 96 13.48 -4.57 -8.43
CA ALA A 96 13.88 -5.67 -7.57
C ALA A 96 13.77 -7.04 -8.27
N ARG A 97 12.76 -7.21 -9.14
CA ARG A 97 12.61 -8.42 -9.96
C ARG A 97 13.85 -8.73 -10.80
N TYR A 98 14.48 -7.72 -11.40
CA TYR A 98 15.65 -7.88 -12.26
C TYR A 98 16.96 -7.77 -11.49
N TYR A 99 16.94 -7.09 -10.34
CA TYR A 99 18.11 -6.89 -9.50
C TYR A 99 18.45 -8.13 -8.65
N MET A 100 17.44 -8.85 -8.12
CA MET A 100 17.67 -9.95 -7.19
C MET A 100 18.04 -11.28 -7.87
N SER A 101 19.07 -11.93 -7.32
CA SER A 101 19.53 -13.25 -7.75
C SER A 101 18.49 -14.33 -7.41
N PRO A 102 18.41 -15.43 -8.17
CA PRO A 102 17.61 -16.60 -7.79
C PRO A 102 18.00 -17.22 -6.43
N SER A 103 19.24 -16.98 -5.97
CA SER A 103 19.73 -17.46 -4.67
C SER A 103 19.30 -16.60 -3.50
N ASP A 104 18.76 -15.41 -3.75
CA ASP A 104 18.38 -14.47 -2.70
C ASP A 104 17.02 -14.87 -2.09
N PRO A 105 16.76 -14.53 -0.81
CA PRO A 105 15.47 -14.77 -0.17
C PRO A 105 14.42 -13.76 -0.64
N VAL A 106 14.05 -13.80 -1.92
CA VAL A 106 13.16 -12.84 -2.59
C VAL A 106 11.76 -12.74 -1.94
N PRO A 107 11.07 -13.86 -1.59
CA PRO A 107 9.78 -13.79 -0.91
C PRO A 107 9.82 -12.96 0.38
N ARG A 108 10.88 -13.14 1.18
CA ARG A 108 11.08 -12.41 2.44
C ARG A 108 11.27 -10.91 2.21
N PHE A 109 12.01 -10.53 1.17
CA PHE A 109 12.16 -9.12 0.80
C PHE A 109 10.82 -8.49 0.42
N PHE A 110 10.08 -9.10 -0.51
CA PHE A 110 8.79 -8.56 -0.94
C PHE A 110 7.76 -8.54 0.19
N SER A 111 7.78 -9.53 1.09
CA SER A 111 6.94 -9.55 2.28
C SER A 111 7.16 -8.31 3.15
N PHE A 112 8.41 -8.01 3.52
CA PHE A 112 8.70 -6.81 4.32
C PHE A 112 8.46 -5.51 3.55
N PHE A 113 8.79 -5.49 2.26
CA PHE A 113 8.59 -4.32 1.42
C PHE A 113 7.11 -3.95 1.31
N LEU A 114 6.23 -4.93 1.09
CA LEU A 114 4.79 -4.73 1.04
C LEU A 114 4.20 -4.34 2.41
N ALA A 115 4.71 -4.92 3.51
CA ALA A 115 4.32 -4.47 4.85
C ALA A 115 4.71 -3.02 5.11
N PHE A 116 5.91 -2.62 4.67
CA PHE A 116 6.36 -1.23 4.74
C PHE A 116 5.49 -0.30 3.91
N MET A 117 5.15 -0.67 2.66
CA MET A 117 4.23 0.10 1.82
C MET A 117 2.86 0.26 2.50
N GLY A 118 2.27 -0.81 3.03
CA GLY A 118 0.99 -0.76 3.74
C GLY A 118 1.01 0.13 4.98
N ALA A 119 2.08 0.02 5.77
CA ALA A 119 2.28 0.87 6.94
C ALA A 119 2.43 2.35 6.56
N MET A 120 3.21 2.67 5.51
CA MET A 120 3.34 4.03 5.00
C MET A 120 2.01 4.60 4.51
N MET A 121 1.18 3.79 3.84
CA MET A 121 -0.17 4.21 3.45
C MET A 121 -1.06 4.47 4.67
N GLY A 122 -0.95 3.67 5.72
CA GLY A 122 -1.65 3.90 6.98
C GLY A 122 -1.25 5.23 7.64
N VAL A 123 0.05 5.53 7.69
CA VAL A 123 0.57 6.79 8.25
C VAL A 123 0.11 7.99 7.44
N VAL A 124 0.24 7.94 6.12
CA VAL A 124 -0.11 9.06 5.22
C VAL A 124 -1.61 9.34 5.22
N LEU A 125 -2.45 8.30 5.32
CA LEU A 125 -3.91 8.42 5.28
C LEU A 125 -4.54 8.53 6.66
N SER A 126 -3.77 8.53 7.75
CA SER A 126 -4.34 8.60 9.09
C SER A 126 -5.02 9.95 9.31
N GLY A 127 -6.31 9.91 9.61
CA GLY A 127 -7.09 11.04 10.09
C GLY A 127 -7.08 11.19 11.61
N ASN A 128 -6.29 10.37 12.31
CA ASN A 128 -6.12 10.38 13.76
C ASN A 128 -4.63 10.43 14.13
N ILE A 129 -4.33 10.93 15.33
CA ILE A 129 -2.97 11.00 15.91
C ILE A 129 -2.58 9.71 16.65
N LEU A 130 -3.56 8.86 16.99
CA LEU A 130 -3.42 7.55 17.62
C LEU A 130 -3.63 6.46 16.58
#